data_AF-A0A7Y6ZUK5-F1
#
_entry.id   AF-A0A7Y6ZUK5-F1
#
_cell.length_a   1.000
_cell.length_b   1.000
_cell.length_c   1.000
_cell.angle_alpha   90.00
_cell.angle_beta   90.00
_cell.angle_gamma   90.00
#
_symmetry.space_group_name_H-M   'P 1'
#
loop_
_entity.id
_entity.type
_entity.pdbx_description
1 polymer ?
#
loop_
_entity_poly.entity_id
_entity_poly.type
_entity_poly.pdbx_seq_one_letter_code
_entity_poly.pdbx_strand_id
1 'polypeptide(L)'
;MKNKRISFIRHYHGYTGGHQKVRDYLAHFIALGWQPTLYVSNKAATARDLFTNLPSVRYQQNYDPTEFDTVFLAGMDWQSYLPLRNKNQTVINLIQHVRHGDPREPLFQFLQQPAIRLCVSKAVKEAIAPHANGPCYVIKMGHDFPNVESKLQRDMYILANKQPELGGEIYDWAINSGFTVKIDTSTQERVEVISAMASSSITIALPNQTEGFYLPGIEAMYYSNSAIVPYCVANKEYYSVFGNLFMPEYSLTEIKAAILQSNKQPGLLTKFSRYVGRQIASGYTLNNERASLQRFLTKHFS
;
A
#
# COMPACT_ATOMS: atom_id res chain seq x y z
N MET A 1 14.36 10.74 22.14
CA MET A 1 14.61 10.50 20.69
C MET A 1 14.75 11.76 19.83
N LYS A 2 14.56 12.99 20.35
CA LYS A 2 14.69 14.22 19.54
C LYS A 2 16.13 14.37 18.97
N ASN A 3 16.25 14.88 17.74
CA ASN A 3 17.51 15.22 17.04
C ASN A 3 18.34 14.06 16.47
N LYS A 4 17.80 12.85 16.32
CA LYS A 4 18.48 11.81 15.51
C LYS A 4 18.40 12.17 14.02
N ARG A 5 19.53 12.05 13.31
CA ARG A 5 19.63 12.29 11.86
C ARG A 5 19.45 10.97 11.12
N ILE A 6 18.74 11.00 9.99
CA ILE A 6 18.51 9.82 9.16
C ILE A 6 18.62 10.19 7.68
N SER A 7 19.38 9.40 6.93
CA SER A 7 19.57 9.60 5.49
C SER A 7 18.52 8.84 4.70
N PHE A 8 17.96 9.51 3.71
CA PHE A 8 17.06 8.96 2.69
C PHE A 8 17.68 9.18 1.32
N ILE A 9 17.41 8.24 0.41
CA ILE A 9 17.74 8.37 -1.00
C ILE A 9 16.52 8.00 -1.83
N ARG A 10 16.29 8.72 -2.93
CA ARG A 10 15.30 8.30 -3.91
C ARG A 10 15.65 8.65 -5.35
N HIS A 11 15.64 7.65 -6.21
CA HIS A 11 15.61 7.84 -7.66
C HIS A 11 14.17 7.84 -8.15
N TYR A 12 13.62 9.03 -8.37
CA TYR A 12 12.21 9.25 -8.71
C TYR A 12 12.03 9.40 -10.22
N HIS A 13 11.61 8.31 -10.87
CA HIS A 13 11.36 8.27 -12.32
C HIS A 13 9.87 8.40 -12.68
N GLY A 14 8.98 8.31 -11.71
CA GLY A 14 7.54 8.37 -11.90
C GLY A 14 6.81 7.90 -10.65
N TYR A 15 5.54 8.32 -10.52
CA TYR A 15 4.72 7.96 -9.36
C TYR A 15 4.49 6.46 -9.29
N THR A 16 4.73 5.89 -8.10
CA THR A 16 4.25 4.55 -7.72
C THR A 16 3.82 4.60 -6.26
N GLY A 17 2.98 3.65 -5.84
CA GLY A 17 2.63 3.51 -4.42
C GLY A 17 3.87 3.37 -3.52
N GLY A 18 4.94 2.74 -4.04
CA GLY A 18 6.21 2.63 -3.33
C GLY A 18 6.89 3.97 -3.04
N HIS A 19 6.79 4.94 -3.96
CA HIS A 19 7.30 6.30 -3.75
C HIS A 19 6.47 7.05 -2.72
N GLN A 20 5.13 6.97 -2.80
CA GLN A 20 4.26 7.58 -1.80
C GLN A 20 4.61 7.06 -0.40
N LYS A 21 4.95 5.78 -0.26
CA LYS A 21 5.33 5.23 1.05
C LYS A 21 6.65 5.76 1.59
N VAL A 22 7.65 5.99 0.75
CA VAL A 22 8.88 6.66 1.21
C VAL A 22 8.56 8.09 1.68
N ARG A 23 7.67 8.80 0.98
CA ARG A 23 7.19 10.13 1.40
C ARG A 23 6.44 10.07 2.74
N ASP A 24 5.57 9.08 2.94
CA ASP A 24 4.83 8.91 4.20
C ASP A 24 5.79 8.67 5.37
N TYR A 25 6.82 7.83 5.17
CA TYR A 25 7.85 7.58 6.20
C TYR A 25 8.69 8.83 6.50
N LEU A 26 9.08 9.62 5.49
CA LEU A 26 9.71 10.93 5.73
C LEU A 26 8.86 11.79 6.68
N ALA A 27 7.56 11.92 6.39
CA ALA A 27 6.63 12.66 7.23
C ALA A 27 6.48 12.06 8.64
N HIS A 28 6.52 10.73 8.77
CA HIS A 28 6.48 10.07 10.07
C HIS A 28 7.73 10.36 10.91
N PHE A 29 8.93 10.28 10.32
CA PHE A 29 10.17 10.59 11.02
C PHE A 29 10.20 12.05 11.49
N ILE A 30 9.74 13.00 10.66
CA ILE A 30 9.60 14.42 11.06
C ILE A 30 8.68 14.55 12.27
N ALA A 31 7.48 13.97 12.18
CA ALA A 31 6.48 14.03 13.26
C ALA A 31 6.97 13.40 14.57
N LEU A 32 7.93 12.47 14.49
CA LEU A 32 8.55 11.82 15.66
C LEU A 32 9.84 12.52 16.14
N GLY A 33 10.16 13.70 15.59
CA GLY A 33 11.27 14.54 16.03
C GLY A 33 12.65 14.13 15.49
N TRP A 34 12.69 13.33 14.43
CA TRP A 34 13.91 13.03 13.68
C TRP A 34 14.18 14.12 12.64
N GLN A 35 15.43 14.20 12.19
CA GLN A 35 15.90 15.13 11.18
C GLN A 35 16.25 14.36 9.90
N PRO A 36 15.28 14.17 8.98
CA PRO A 36 15.57 13.49 7.72
C PRO A 36 16.35 14.38 6.76
N THR A 37 17.30 13.75 6.10
CA THR A 37 18.02 14.33 4.97
C THR A 37 17.76 13.47 3.74
N LEU A 38 17.34 14.07 2.64
CA LEU A 38 16.95 13.39 1.40
C LEU A 38 17.90 13.77 0.26
N TYR A 39 18.51 12.76 -0.37
CA TYR A 39 18.95 12.89 -1.75
C TYR A 39 17.82 12.45 -2.68
N VAL A 40 17.49 13.27 -3.68
CA VAL A 40 16.51 12.91 -4.69
C VAL A 40 17.06 13.18 -6.09
N SER A 41 17.11 12.12 -6.91
CA SER A 41 17.30 12.25 -8.35
C SER A 41 15.91 12.23 -8.98
N ASN A 42 15.42 13.39 -9.42
CA ASN A 42 14.08 13.52 -9.97
C ASN A 42 14.11 13.58 -11.49
N LYS A 43 13.59 12.53 -12.13
CA LYS A 43 13.42 12.43 -13.58
C LYS A 43 11.95 12.18 -13.96
N ALA A 44 11.02 12.34 -13.03
CA ALA A 44 9.62 12.02 -13.25
C ALA A 44 8.98 13.00 -14.25
N ALA A 45 8.17 12.48 -15.16
CA ALA A 45 7.40 13.33 -16.07
C ALA A 45 6.16 13.93 -15.37
N THR A 46 5.53 13.16 -14.48
CA THR A 46 4.29 13.48 -13.74
C THR A 46 4.52 13.43 -12.24
N ALA A 47 3.65 14.09 -11.46
CA ALA A 47 3.74 14.20 -9.99
C ALA A 47 5.15 14.57 -9.51
N ARG A 48 5.80 15.53 -10.21
CA ARG A 48 7.22 15.92 -10.01
C ARG A 48 7.51 16.42 -8.61
N ASP A 49 6.49 16.94 -7.94
CA ASP A 49 6.55 17.62 -6.67
C ASP A 49 6.53 16.68 -5.46
N LEU A 50 6.32 15.37 -5.66
CA LEU A 50 6.17 14.39 -4.59
C LEU A 50 7.25 14.45 -3.50
N PHE A 51 8.50 14.75 -3.91
CA PHE A 51 9.66 14.87 -3.01
C PHE A 51 10.26 16.27 -2.99
N THR A 52 9.60 17.30 -3.54
CA THR A 52 10.15 18.66 -3.60
C THR A 52 9.68 19.52 -2.43
N ASN A 53 10.54 20.42 -1.94
CA ASN A 53 10.21 21.42 -0.93
C ASN A 53 9.45 20.89 0.29
N LEU A 54 9.77 19.66 0.72
CA LEU A 54 9.14 19.04 1.87
C LEU A 54 9.59 19.80 3.14
N PRO A 55 8.65 20.32 3.95
CA PRO A 55 8.98 21.02 5.19
C PRO A 55 9.84 20.15 6.10
N SER A 56 10.85 20.74 6.73
CA SER A 56 11.74 20.07 7.69
C SER A 56 12.57 18.91 7.13
N VAL A 57 12.63 18.75 5.80
CA VAL A 57 13.58 17.86 5.11
C VAL A 57 14.79 18.67 4.66
N ARG A 58 16.00 18.19 4.95
CA ARG A 58 17.23 18.74 4.36
C ARG A 58 17.53 18.02 3.06
N TYR A 59 17.92 18.75 2.01
CA TYR A 59 18.23 18.17 0.71
C TYR A 59 19.73 18.06 0.50
N GLN A 60 20.19 16.94 -0.06
CA GLN A 60 21.58 16.74 -0.46
C GLN A 60 21.71 16.91 -1.97
N GLN A 61 22.77 17.60 -2.41
CA GLN A 61 23.12 17.69 -3.82
C GLN A 61 23.76 16.39 -4.33
N ASN A 62 24.59 15.77 -3.49
CA ASN A 62 25.18 14.46 -3.74
C ASN A 62 24.75 13.51 -2.62
N TYR A 63 24.48 12.25 -2.94
CA TYR A 63 24.15 11.28 -1.92
C TYR A 63 25.39 10.90 -1.11
N ASP A 64 25.43 11.32 0.16
CA ASP A 64 26.45 10.88 1.11
C ASP A 64 25.78 10.32 2.37
N PRO A 65 25.73 8.99 2.53
CA PRO A 65 25.19 8.39 3.75
C PRO A 65 26.19 8.41 4.91
N THR A 66 27.48 8.68 4.70
CA THR A 66 28.54 8.40 5.69
C THR A 66 28.45 9.25 6.95
N GLU A 67 27.82 10.43 6.87
CA GLU A 67 27.61 11.34 8.01
C GLU A 67 26.46 10.94 8.94
N PHE A 68 25.75 9.83 8.65
CA PHE A 68 24.52 9.46 9.35
C PHE A 68 24.67 8.12 10.09
N ASP A 69 24.20 8.07 11.34
CA ASP A 69 24.17 6.80 12.10
C ASP A 69 23.05 5.86 11.62
N THR A 70 22.05 6.40 10.93
CA THR A 70 20.88 5.65 10.43
C THR A 70 20.57 6.02 8.99
N VAL A 71 20.26 5.00 8.18
CA VAL A 71 19.86 5.14 6.77
C VAL A 71 18.53 4.43 6.56
N PHE A 72 17.62 5.08 5.83
CA PHE A 72 16.35 4.52 5.39
C PHE A 72 16.40 4.17 3.91
N LEU A 73 16.15 2.91 3.57
CA LEU A 73 16.21 2.40 2.19
C LEU A 73 14.91 1.72 1.77
N ALA A 74 14.50 1.86 0.51
CA ALA A 74 13.38 1.13 -0.07
C ALA A 74 13.67 0.63 -1.50
N GLY A 75 13.36 -0.63 -1.79
CA GLY A 75 13.54 -1.18 -3.14
C GLY A 75 14.99 -1.11 -3.62
N MET A 76 15.24 -0.47 -4.77
CA MET A 76 16.56 -0.40 -5.40
C MET A 76 17.51 0.65 -4.78
N ASP A 77 17.05 1.42 -3.79
CA ASP A 77 17.87 2.42 -3.08
C ASP A 77 19.17 1.82 -2.50
N TRP A 78 19.16 0.51 -2.22
CA TRP A 78 20.34 -0.28 -1.86
C TRP A 78 21.51 -0.16 -2.84
N GLN A 79 21.27 -0.06 -4.15
CA GLN A 79 22.35 0.00 -5.15
C GLN A 79 23.24 1.23 -4.99
N SER A 80 22.65 2.37 -4.62
CA SER A 80 23.40 3.59 -4.38
C SER A 80 24.01 3.63 -2.98
N TYR A 81 23.43 2.91 -2.03
CA TYR A 81 23.94 2.82 -0.66
C TYR A 81 25.14 1.88 -0.53
N LEU A 82 25.10 0.69 -1.12
CA LEU A 82 26.11 -0.34 -0.89
C LEU A 82 27.56 0.11 -1.16
N PRO A 83 27.86 0.86 -2.24
CA PRO A 83 29.22 1.35 -2.48
C PRO A 83 29.74 2.33 -1.43
N LEU A 84 28.84 3.03 -0.73
CA LEU A 84 29.15 4.09 0.24
C LEU A 84 28.91 3.65 1.69
N ARG A 85 28.57 2.38 1.90
CA ARG A 85 28.13 1.84 3.19
C ARG A 85 29.23 1.99 4.24
N ASN A 86 28.88 2.55 5.39
CA ASN A 86 29.66 2.44 6.61
C ASN A 86 29.11 1.27 7.48
N LYS A 87 30.00 0.41 7.98
CA LYS A 87 29.64 -0.81 8.73
C LYS A 87 28.91 -0.53 10.04
N ASN A 88 29.10 0.65 10.62
CA ASN A 88 28.52 1.02 11.91
C ASN A 88 27.12 1.65 11.78
N GLN A 89 26.59 1.80 10.56
CA GLN A 89 25.29 2.41 10.33
C GLN A 89 24.16 1.41 10.57
N THR A 90 23.09 1.89 11.21
CA THR A 90 21.84 1.14 11.27
C THR A 90 21.04 1.35 9.99
N VAL A 91 20.74 0.28 9.26
CA VAL A 91 19.88 0.34 8.07
C VAL A 91 18.46 -0.03 8.46
N ILE A 92 17.53 0.89 8.24
CA ILE A 92 16.08 0.64 8.25
C ILE A 92 15.65 0.43 6.81
N ASN A 93 15.09 -0.74 6.50
CA ASN A 93 14.67 -1.07 5.14
C ASN A 93 13.16 -1.31 5.06
N LEU A 94 12.46 -0.51 4.26
CA LEU A 94 11.04 -0.68 3.98
C LEU A 94 10.82 -1.74 2.89
N ILE A 95 10.06 -2.79 3.22
CA ILE A 95 9.68 -3.87 2.31
C ILE A 95 8.17 -3.85 2.07
N GLN A 96 7.80 -3.71 0.80
CA GLN A 96 6.41 -3.44 0.41
C GLN A 96 5.76 -4.57 -0.39
N HIS A 97 6.52 -5.61 -0.75
CA HIS A 97 6.04 -6.69 -1.63
C HIS A 97 6.64 -8.05 -1.30
N VAL A 98 5.84 -9.12 -1.43
CA VAL A 98 6.25 -10.50 -1.17
C VAL A 98 7.36 -10.98 -2.12
N ARG A 99 7.39 -10.45 -3.34
CA ARG A 99 8.42 -10.73 -4.37
C ARG A 99 9.86 -10.49 -3.91
N HIS A 100 10.08 -9.70 -2.86
CA HIS A 100 11.42 -9.55 -2.29
C HIS A 100 11.98 -10.89 -1.79
N GLY A 101 11.12 -11.87 -1.47
CA GLY A 101 11.49 -13.23 -1.10
C GLY A 101 11.70 -14.18 -2.28
N ASP A 102 11.55 -13.74 -3.54
CA ASP A 102 11.79 -14.57 -4.72
C ASP A 102 13.26 -14.45 -5.17
N PRO A 103 14.08 -15.53 -5.16
CA PRO A 103 15.47 -15.48 -5.59
C PRO A 103 15.73 -15.00 -7.02
N ARG A 104 14.70 -14.99 -7.87
CA ARG A 104 14.79 -14.51 -9.27
C ARG A 104 14.69 -12.98 -9.37
N GLU A 105 14.22 -12.31 -8.31
CA GLU A 105 14.06 -10.87 -8.28
C GLU A 105 15.37 -10.18 -7.86
N PRO A 106 15.80 -9.10 -8.54
CA PRO A 106 17.01 -8.36 -8.16
C PRO A 106 16.99 -7.84 -6.72
N LEU A 107 15.79 -7.65 -6.14
CA LEU A 107 15.59 -7.17 -4.77
C LEU A 107 15.98 -8.21 -3.71
N PHE A 108 15.98 -9.50 -4.06
CA PHE A 108 16.25 -10.60 -3.13
C PHE A 108 17.66 -10.53 -2.54
N GLN A 109 18.65 -10.15 -3.36
CA GLN A 109 20.05 -10.07 -2.91
C GLN A 109 20.24 -9.10 -1.73
N PHE A 110 19.37 -8.09 -1.61
CA PHE A 110 19.44 -7.11 -0.51
C PHE A 110 18.94 -7.70 0.82
N LEU A 111 18.25 -8.85 0.81
CA LEU A 111 17.89 -9.57 2.04
C LEU A 111 19.13 -10.11 2.78
N GLN A 112 20.24 -10.34 2.08
CA GLN A 112 21.50 -10.79 2.70
C GLN A 112 22.24 -9.67 3.45
N GLN A 113 21.86 -8.41 3.23
CA GLN A 113 22.49 -7.26 3.88
C GLN A 113 21.94 -7.06 5.30
N PRO A 114 22.79 -6.75 6.31
CA PRO A 114 22.33 -6.43 7.65
C PRO A 114 21.37 -5.22 7.66
N ALA A 115 20.13 -5.43 8.08
CA ALA A 115 19.11 -4.38 8.18
C ALA A 115 17.99 -4.74 9.15
N ILE A 116 17.34 -3.71 9.69
CA ILE A 116 16.03 -3.83 10.32
C ILE A 116 14.96 -3.62 9.26
N ARG A 117 14.13 -4.65 9.01
CA ARG A 117 13.15 -4.65 7.93
C ARG A 117 11.77 -4.28 8.45
N LEU A 118 11.17 -3.26 7.87
CA LEU A 118 9.81 -2.83 8.11
C LEU A 118 8.92 -3.36 6.99
N CYS A 119 8.11 -4.36 7.30
CA CYS A 119 7.21 -5.03 6.38
C CYS A 119 5.81 -4.41 6.49
N VAL A 120 5.20 -4.08 5.34
CA VAL A 120 3.87 -3.45 5.29
C VAL A 120 2.72 -4.38 5.67
N SER A 121 2.98 -5.69 5.74
CA SER A 121 2.00 -6.74 6.04
C SER A 121 2.67 -7.98 6.65
N LYS A 122 1.87 -8.85 7.27
CA LYS A 122 2.34 -10.15 7.78
C LYS A 122 2.83 -11.04 6.64
N ALA A 123 2.09 -11.10 5.54
CA ALA A 123 2.47 -11.86 4.35
C ALA A 123 3.85 -11.45 3.81
N VAL A 124 4.14 -10.14 3.76
CA VAL A 124 5.46 -9.65 3.34
C VAL A 124 6.55 -10.09 4.33
N LYS A 125 6.29 -10.02 5.64
CA LYS A 125 7.24 -10.53 6.65
C LYS A 125 7.51 -12.02 6.47
N GLU A 126 6.46 -12.83 6.34
CA GLU A 126 6.56 -14.29 6.18
C GLU A 126 7.35 -14.67 4.93
N ALA A 127 7.14 -13.96 3.82
CA ALA A 127 7.84 -14.20 2.57
C ALA A 127 9.35 -13.93 2.63
N ILE A 128 9.80 -12.94 3.43
CA ILE A 128 11.22 -12.54 3.44
C ILE A 128 12.00 -13.04 4.65
N ALA A 129 11.33 -13.33 5.77
CA ALA A 129 11.98 -13.65 7.04
C ALA A 129 12.98 -14.82 6.95
N PRO A 130 12.72 -15.91 6.18
CA PRO A 130 13.68 -16.99 6.03
C PRO A 130 15.01 -16.59 5.35
N HIS A 131 15.03 -15.47 4.65
CA HIS A 131 16.18 -15.02 3.85
C HIS A 131 16.83 -13.74 4.38
N ALA A 132 16.20 -13.11 5.38
CA ALA A 132 16.58 -11.79 5.88
C ALA A 132 17.73 -11.85 6.89
N ASN A 133 18.83 -11.15 6.61
CA ASN A 133 19.90 -10.89 7.56
C ASN A 133 19.52 -9.70 8.46
N GLY A 134 18.82 -10.01 9.56
CA GLY A 134 18.35 -9.04 10.55
C GLY A 134 16.84 -9.09 10.78
N PRO A 135 16.32 -8.37 11.78
CA PRO A 135 14.96 -8.55 12.24
C PRO A 135 13.91 -7.98 11.28
N CYS A 136 12.76 -8.66 11.18
CA CYS A 136 11.60 -8.23 10.39
C CYS A 136 10.41 -7.87 11.30
N TYR A 137 9.93 -6.64 11.20
CA TYR A 137 8.80 -6.10 11.94
C TYR A 137 7.65 -5.75 11.00
N VAL A 138 6.42 -6.03 11.42
CA VAL A 138 5.24 -5.58 10.68
C VAL A 138 4.85 -4.20 11.18
N ILE A 139 4.82 -3.23 10.28
CA ILE A 139 4.15 -1.95 10.48
C ILE A 139 3.03 -1.92 9.44
N LYS A 140 1.79 -2.05 9.91
CA LYS A 140 0.62 -2.07 9.03
C LYS A 140 0.60 -0.82 8.17
N MET A 141 0.31 -1.03 6.89
CA MET A 141 0.15 0.02 5.90
C MET A 141 -0.80 1.11 6.41
N GLY A 142 -0.34 2.37 6.42
CA GLY A 142 -1.21 3.52 6.66
C GLY A 142 -1.82 4.03 5.36
N HIS A 143 -3.04 4.54 5.44
CA HIS A 143 -3.70 5.20 4.33
C HIS A 143 -4.56 6.37 4.82
N ASP A 144 -4.88 7.28 3.93
CA ASP A 144 -5.80 8.37 4.23
C ASP A 144 -7.16 8.05 3.60
N PHE A 145 -8.26 8.25 4.33
CA PHE A 145 -9.60 7.98 3.82
C PHE A 145 -10.37 9.30 3.80
N PRO A 146 -10.23 10.12 2.73
CA PRO A 146 -10.96 11.38 2.65
C PRO A 146 -12.46 11.14 2.77
N ASN A 147 -13.15 12.01 3.49
CA ASN A 147 -14.60 11.98 3.54
C ASN A 147 -15.15 12.39 2.17
N VAL A 148 -16.03 11.58 1.60
CA VAL A 148 -16.65 11.84 0.30
C VAL A 148 -18.15 11.71 0.45
N GLU A 149 -18.85 12.82 0.23
CA GLU A 149 -20.29 12.81 0.10
C GLU A 149 -20.66 12.31 -1.29
N SER A 150 -21.41 11.23 -1.35
CA SER A 150 -21.84 10.63 -2.61
C SER A 150 -23.22 10.01 -2.44
N LYS A 151 -24.04 10.15 -3.48
CA LYS A 151 -25.28 9.38 -3.64
C LYS A 151 -24.96 8.16 -4.49
N LEU A 152 -25.62 7.04 -4.21
CA LEU A 152 -25.54 5.87 -5.08
C LEU A 152 -26.08 6.24 -6.47
N GLN A 153 -25.26 6.05 -7.49
CA GLN A 153 -25.56 6.35 -8.89
C GLN A 153 -25.54 5.11 -9.77
N ARG A 154 -24.84 4.06 -9.34
CA ARG A 154 -24.62 2.85 -10.11
C ARG A 154 -24.59 1.61 -9.22
N ASP A 155 -24.86 0.47 -9.81
CA ASP A 155 -24.81 -0.80 -9.12
C ASP A 155 -23.36 -1.20 -8.83
N MET A 156 -22.48 -0.99 -9.81
CA MET A 156 -21.14 -1.55 -9.79
C MET A 156 -20.05 -0.60 -10.32
N TYR A 157 -18.91 -0.64 -9.65
CA TYR A 157 -17.65 -0.11 -10.15
C TYR A 157 -16.60 -1.21 -10.23
N ILE A 158 -15.91 -1.32 -11.37
CA ILE A 158 -14.83 -2.27 -11.62
C ILE A 158 -13.53 -1.48 -11.79
N LEU A 159 -12.63 -1.61 -10.82
CA LEU A 159 -11.26 -1.12 -10.94
C LEU A 159 -10.36 -2.28 -11.44
N ALA A 160 -10.05 -2.24 -12.73
CA ALA A 160 -9.38 -3.31 -13.47
C ALA A 160 -8.02 -2.89 -14.06
N ASN A 161 -7.41 -1.81 -13.57
CA ASN A 161 -6.15 -1.28 -14.10
C ASN A 161 -4.98 -2.27 -14.08
N LYS A 162 -5.02 -3.29 -13.22
CA LYS A 162 -4.02 -4.37 -13.18
C LYS A 162 -4.44 -5.63 -13.94
N GLN A 163 -5.72 -5.78 -14.26
CA GLN A 163 -6.31 -6.96 -14.88
C GLN A 163 -7.38 -6.55 -15.90
N PRO A 164 -6.99 -5.81 -16.97
CA PRO A 164 -7.95 -5.17 -17.87
C PRO A 164 -8.82 -6.17 -18.63
N GLU A 165 -8.25 -7.31 -19.05
CA GLU A 165 -8.97 -8.37 -19.77
C GLU A 165 -10.07 -8.99 -18.89
N LEU A 166 -9.69 -9.48 -17.70
CA LEU A 166 -10.65 -10.00 -16.72
C LEU A 166 -11.71 -8.97 -16.33
N GLY A 167 -11.32 -7.70 -16.18
CA GLY A 167 -12.24 -6.60 -15.94
C GLY A 167 -13.27 -6.44 -17.05
N GLY A 168 -12.85 -6.51 -18.31
CA GLY A 168 -13.73 -6.48 -19.48
C GLY A 168 -14.74 -7.64 -19.48
N GLU A 169 -14.28 -8.86 -19.20
CA GLU A 169 -15.16 -10.03 -19.14
C GLU A 169 -16.23 -9.92 -18.02
N ILE A 170 -15.86 -9.33 -16.88
CA ILE A 170 -16.80 -9.05 -15.78
C ILE A 170 -17.78 -7.95 -16.19
N TYR A 171 -17.30 -6.89 -16.84
CA TYR A 171 -18.10 -5.78 -17.32
C TYR A 171 -19.18 -6.26 -18.31
N ASP A 172 -18.79 -6.99 -19.34
CA ASP A 172 -19.72 -7.49 -20.37
C ASP A 172 -20.79 -8.39 -19.75
N TRP A 173 -20.39 -9.29 -18.86
CA TRP A 173 -21.33 -10.12 -18.12
C TRP A 173 -22.30 -9.29 -17.25
N ALA A 174 -21.79 -8.27 -16.56
CA ALA A 174 -22.59 -7.46 -15.65
C ALA A 174 -23.61 -6.59 -16.41
N ILE A 175 -23.21 -5.97 -17.52
CA ILE A 175 -24.14 -5.24 -18.39
C ILE A 175 -25.22 -6.17 -18.95
N ASN A 176 -24.84 -7.36 -19.44
CA ASN A 176 -25.80 -8.36 -19.93
C ASN A 176 -26.72 -8.90 -18.84
N SER A 177 -26.33 -8.77 -17.57
CA SER A 177 -27.15 -9.11 -16.41
C SER A 177 -28.01 -7.95 -15.88
N GLY A 178 -28.00 -6.81 -16.58
CA GLY A 178 -28.84 -5.64 -16.26
C GLY A 178 -28.25 -4.68 -15.23
N PHE A 179 -26.97 -4.81 -14.86
CA PHE A 179 -26.33 -3.88 -13.93
C PHE A 179 -25.93 -2.57 -14.62
N THR A 180 -26.00 -1.47 -13.88
CA THR A 180 -25.35 -0.20 -14.23
C THR A 180 -23.90 -0.21 -13.75
N VAL A 181 -22.95 -0.18 -14.69
CA VAL A 181 -21.53 -0.44 -14.40
C VAL A 181 -20.63 0.69 -14.90
N LYS A 182 -19.63 1.08 -14.11
CA LYS A 182 -18.42 1.78 -14.59
C LYS A 182 -17.22 0.86 -14.48
N ILE A 183 -16.34 0.90 -15.46
CA ILE A 183 -15.05 0.20 -15.45
C ILE A 183 -13.93 1.19 -15.72
N ASP A 184 -12.81 1.02 -15.01
CA ASP A 184 -11.53 1.65 -15.32
C ASP A 184 -10.46 0.57 -15.53
N THR A 185 -9.97 0.45 -16.78
CA THR A 185 -8.93 -0.52 -17.19
C THR A 185 -7.53 0.09 -17.23
N SER A 186 -7.40 1.38 -16.92
CA SER A 186 -6.14 2.12 -16.90
C SER A 186 -5.99 2.89 -15.59
N THR A 187 -4.80 3.42 -15.32
CA THR A 187 -4.56 4.24 -14.13
C THR A 187 -5.41 5.50 -14.17
N GLN A 188 -6.13 5.78 -13.09
CA GLN A 188 -6.98 6.95 -12.91
C GLN A 188 -6.46 7.83 -11.77
N GLU A 189 -6.91 9.07 -11.73
CA GLU A 189 -6.65 9.94 -10.60
C GLU A 189 -7.37 9.42 -9.35
N ARG A 190 -6.70 9.51 -8.19
CA ARG A 190 -7.21 8.91 -6.94
C ARG A 190 -8.59 9.43 -6.55
N VAL A 191 -8.84 10.73 -6.77
CA VAL A 191 -10.14 11.34 -6.48
C VAL A 191 -11.28 10.75 -7.32
N GLU A 192 -10.99 10.37 -8.57
CA GLU A 192 -11.96 9.77 -9.48
C GLU A 192 -12.27 8.33 -9.07
N VAL A 193 -11.24 7.56 -8.69
CA VAL A 193 -11.39 6.19 -8.16
C VAL A 193 -12.25 6.21 -6.89
N ILE A 194 -11.94 7.08 -5.94
CA ILE A 194 -12.69 7.17 -4.67
C ILE A 194 -14.15 7.60 -4.94
N SER A 195 -14.37 8.58 -5.82
CA SER A 195 -15.71 9.01 -6.23
C SER A 195 -16.50 7.87 -6.89
N ALA A 196 -15.87 7.09 -7.76
CA ALA A 196 -16.48 5.93 -8.40
C ALA A 196 -16.85 4.85 -7.38
N MET A 197 -15.97 4.54 -6.42
CA MET A 197 -16.27 3.62 -5.31
C MET A 197 -17.45 4.14 -4.47
N ALA A 198 -17.39 5.40 -4.02
CA ALA A 198 -18.40 5.99 -3.15
C ALA A 198 -19.77 6.16 -3.81
N SER A 199 -19.84 6.21 -5.14
CA SER A 199 -21.09 6.29 -5.91
C SER A 199 -21.63 4.93 -6.37
N SER A 200 -20.99 3.83 -5.96
CA SER A 200 -21.35 2.47 -6.36
C SER A 200 -21.80 1.60 -5.19
N SER A 201 -22.77 0.71 -5.41
CA SER A 201 -23.16 -0.25 -4.38
C SER A 201 -22.07 -1.31 -4.17
N ILE A 202 -21.59 -1.88 -5.27
CA ILE A 202 -20.55 -2.92 -5.30
C ILE A 202 -19.29 -2.33 -5.95
N THR A 203 -18.13 -2.56 -5.35
CA THR A 203 -16.85 -2.32 -6.01
C THR A 203 -16.09 -3.61 -6.16
N ILE A 204 -15.65 -3.90 -7.38
CA ILE A 204 -14.73 -4.98 -7.71
C ILE A 204 -13.37 -4.34 -7.95
N ALA A 205 -12.42 -4.60 -7.07
CA ALA A 205 -11.05 -4.13 -7.22
C ALA A 205 -10.16 -5.32 -7.55
N LEU A 206 -9.60 -5.36 -8.76
CA LEU A 206 -8.84 -6.49 -9.28
C LEU A 206 -7.33 -6.27 -9.05
N PRO A 207 -6.72 -6.93 -8.06
CA PRO A 207 -5.27 -6.85 -7.82
C PRO A 207 -4.49 -7.68 -8.83
N ASN A 208 -3.16 -7.69 -8.81
CA ASN A 208 -2.45 -8.86 -9.35
C ASN A 208 -2.71 -10.09 -8.47
N GLN A 209 -2.42 -11.29 -8.97
CA GLN A 209 -2.53 -12.53 -8.19
C GLN A 209 -1.66 -12.52 -6.92
N THR A 210 -0.58 -11.74 -6.91
CA THR A 210 0.23 -11.51 -5.72
C THR A 210 0.43 -10.01 -5.49
N GLU A 211 0.19 -9.58 -4.27
CA GLU A 211 0.42 -8.19 -3.82
C GLU A 211 1.04 -8.22 -2.42
N GLY A 212 1.84 -7.21 -2.08
CA GLY A 212 2.35 -7.05 -0.70
C GLY A 212 1.35 -6.40 0.25
N PHE A 213 0.50 -5.52 -0.27
CA PHE A 213 -0.68 -4.96 0.35
C PHE A 213 -1.50 -4.26 -0.75
N TYR A 214 -2.78 -4.62 -0.91
CA TYR A 214 -3.61 -4.04 -1.96
C TYR A 214 -4.55 -2.96 -1.40
N LEU A 215 -4.15 -1.70 -1.56
CA LEU A 215 -4.88 -0.52 -1.07
C LEU A 215 -6.29 -0.36 -1.66
N PRO A 216 -6.52 -0.56 -2.97
CA PRO A 216 -7.87 -0.39 -3.51
C PRO A 216 -8.90 -1.33 -2.91
N GLY A 217 -8.48 -2.50 -2.40
CA GLY A 217 -9.38 -3.40 -1.69
C GLY A 217 -9.89 -2.82 -0.37
N ILE A 218 -9.03 -2.12 0.38
CA ILE A 218 -9.44 -1.49 1.65
C ILE A 218 -10.21 -0.18 1.43
N GLU A 219 -9.88 0.56 0.37
CA GLU A 219 -10.68 1.71 -0.09
C GLU A 219 -12.09 1.26 -0.48
N ALA A 220 -12.23 0.17 -1.24
CA ALA A 220 -13.52 -0.40 -1.61
C ALA A 220 -14.36 -0.81 -0.37
N MET A 221 -13.73 -1.42 0.65
CA MET A 221 -14.42 -1.74 1.92
C MET A 221 -14.96 -0.48 2.61
N TYR A 222 -14.23 0.63 2.54
CA TYR A 222 -14.59 1.87 3.22
C TYR A 222 -15.73 2.63 2.49
N TYR A 223 -15.64 2.75 1.18
CA TYR A 223 -16.54 3.61 0.39
C TYR A 223 -17.83 2.92 -0.03
N SER A 224 -17.75 1.65 -0.44
CA SER A 224 -18.86 0.93 -1.08
C SER A 224 -19.71 0.15 -0.07
N ASN A 225 -20.86 -0.36 -0.50
CA ASN A 225 -21.64 -1.27 0.36
C ASN A 225 -20.96 -2.63 0.45
N SER A 226 -20.50 -3.16 -0.68
CA SER A 226 -19.76 -4.42 -0.78
C SER A 226 -18.49 -4.23 -1.59
N ALA A 227 -17.40 -4.85 -1.13
CA ALA A 227 -16.13 -4.91 -1.83
C ALA A 227 -15.87 -6.36 -2.28
N ILE A 228 -15.46 -6.55 -3.53
CA ILE A 228 -15.10 -7.85 -4.09
C ILE A 228 -13.65 -7.75 -4.55
N VAL A 229 -12.77 -8.50 -3.88
CA VAL A 229 -11.33 -8.47 -4.14
C VAL A 229 -10.84 -9.91 -4.16
N PRO A 230 -10.53 -10.48 -5.34
CA PRO A 230 -9.98 -11.83 -5.43
C PRO A 230 -8.75 -12.01 -4.52
N TYR A 231 -8.57 -13.21 -3.98
CA TYR A 231 -7.43 -13.51 -3.09
C TYR A 231 -6.09 -13.17 -3.75
N CYS A 232 -5.29 -12.31 -3.10
CA CYS A 232 -3.98 -11.86 -3.61
C CYS A 232 -2.88 -11.92 -2.55
N VAL A 233 -2.99 -12.91 -1.65
CA VAL A 233 -2.13 -13.12 -0.47
C VAL A 233 -2.33 -12.07 0.62
N ALA A 234 -2.03 -10.80 0.35
CA ALA A 234 -2.02 -9.76 1.39
C ALA A 234 -3.41 -9.27 1.81
N ASN A 235 -4.44 -9.40 0.96
CA ASN A 235 -5.81 -8.99 1.30
C ASN A 235 -6.45 -9.85 2.40
N LYS A 236 -5.90 -11.05 2.67
CA LYS A 236 -6.27 -11.86 3.84
C LYS A 236 -6.04 -11.12 5.16
N GLU A 237 -5.11 -10.16 5.21
CA GLU A 237 -4.80 -9.43 6.44
C GLU A 237 -5.95 -8.59 6.97
N TYR A 238 -6.80 -8.07 6.07
CA TYR A 238 -7.96 -7.24 6.40
C TYR A 238 -9.30 -7.95 6.12
N TYR A 239 -9.27 -9.24 5.77
CA TYR A 239 -10.49 -10.03 5.60
C TYR A 239 -11.16 -10.33 6.94
N SER A 240 -12.49 -10.25 6.95
CA SER A 240 -13.34 -10.68 8.06
C SER A 240 -14.65 -11.23 7.50
N VAL A 241 -15.10 -12.38 8.02
CA VAL A 241 -16.40 -12.98 7.67
C VAL A 241 -17.59 -12.08 8.01
N PHE A 242 -17.41 -11.13 8.92
CA PHE A 242 -18.41 -10.14 9.30
C PHE A 242 -18.26 -8.81 8.55
N GLY A 243 -17.20 -8.63 7.76
CA GLY A 243 -16.97 -7.43 6.97
C GLY A 243 -17.73 -7.45 5.65
N ASN A 244 -17.68 -6.34 4.92
CA ASN A 244 -18.24 -6.22 3.58
C ASN A 244 -17.29 -6.66 2.45
N LEU A 245 -16.17 -7.30 2.79
CA LEU A 245 -15.22 -7.82 1.82
C LEU A 245 -15.55 -9.27 1.46
N PHE A 246 -15.83 -9.49 0.19
CA PHE A 246 -15.85 -10.81 -0.43
C PHE A 246 -14.48 -11.07 -1.06
N MET A 247 -13.87 -12.20 -0.70
CA MET A 247 -12.56 -12.60 -1.16
C MET A 247 -12.67 -13.93 -1.92
N PRO A 248 -13.20 -13.90 -3.17
CA PRO A 248 -13.31 -15.12 -3.98
C PRO A 248 -11.93 -15.62 -4.42
N GLU A 249 -11.89 -16.87 -4.88
CA GLU A 249 -10.75 -17.37 -5.64
C GLU A 249 -10.55 -16.55 -6.92
N TYR A 250 -9.32 -16.59 -7.44
CA TYR A 250 -8.92 -15.78 -8.59
C TYR A 250 -9.44 -16.37 -9.92
N SER A 251 -10.76 -16.46 -10.08
CA SER A 251 -11.41 -16.92 -11.31
C SER A 251 -12.67 -16.12 -11.64
N LEU A 252 -12.98 -16.02 -12.94
CA LEU A 252 -14.17 -15.31 -13.42
C LEU A 252 -15.46 -15.85 -12.78
N THR A 253 -15.58 -17.17 -12.68
CA THR A 253 -16.75 -17.85 -12.11
C THR A 253 -16.97 -17.47 -10.66
N GLU A 254 -15.91 -17.53 -9.83
CA GLU A 254 -15.99 -17.25 -8.40
C GLU A 254 -16.23 -15.75 -8.13
N ILE A 255 -15.66 -14.87 -8.96
CA ILE A 255 -15.93 -13.43 -8.90
C ILE A 255 -17.41 -13.15 -9.20
N LYS A 256 -17.97 -13.75 -10.26
CA LYS A 256 -19.40 -13.62 -10.60
C LYS A 256 -20.29 -14.15 -9.48
N ALA A 257 -19.93 -15.29 -8.88
CA ALA A 257 -20.65 -15.84 -7.74
C ALA A 257 -20.65 -14.89 -6.54
N ALA A 258 -19.50 -14.29 -6.21
CA ALA A 258 -19.37 -13.28 -5.15
C ALA A 258 -20.22 -12.02 -5.43
N ILE A 259 -20.28 -11.57 -6.69
CA ILE A 259 -21.14 -10.44 -7.11
C ILE A 259 -22.59 -10.76 -6.79
N LEU A 260 -23.08 -11.91 -7.28
CA LEU A 260 -24.46 -12.34 -7.06
C LEU A 260 -24.79 -12.56 -5.58
N GLN A 261 -23.85 -13.11 -4.81
CA GLN A 261 -23.99 -13.29 -3.37
C GLN A 261 -24.12 -11.95 -2.65
N SER A 262 -23.24 -10.98 -2.98
CA SER A 262 -23.25 -9.65 -2.37
C SER A 262 -24.53 -8.88 -2.68
N ASN A 263 -25.06 -9.02 -3.91
CA ASN A 263 -26.29 -8.36 -4.34
C ASN A 263 -27.56 -8.92 -3.67
N LYS A 264 -27.52 -10.18 -3.22
CA LYS A 264 -28.65 -10.84 -2.54
C LYS A 264 -28.67 -10.59 -1.02
N GLN A 265 -27.68 -9.89 -0.45
CA GLN A 265 -27.64 -9.67 0.98
C GLN A 265 -28.80 -8.77 1.45
N PRO A 266 -29.52 -9.14 2.53
CA PRO A 266 -30.53 -8.29 3.15
C PRO A 266 -29.94 -6.95 3.60
N GLY A 267 -30.69 -5.85 3.42
CA GLY A 267 -30.18 -4.50 3.67
C GLY A 267 -29.68 -4.24 5.11
N LEU A 268 -30.23 -4.92 6.12
CA LEU A 268 -29.71 -4.86 7.50
C LEU A 268 -28.32 -5.49 7.63
N LEU A 269 -28.12 -6.66 7.00
CA LEU A 269 -26.82 -7.34 6.98
C LEU A 269 -25.80 -6.52 6.18
N THR A 270 -26.19 -5.96 5.03
CA THR A 270 -25.32 -5.06 4.26
C THR A 270 -24.85 -3.86 5.08
N LYS A 271 -25.75 -3.21 5.82
CA LYS A 271 -25.39 -2.08 6.71
C LYS A 271 -24.43 -2.51 7.82
N PHE A 272 -24.68 -3.65 8.45
CA PHE A 272 -23.82 -4.19 9.49
C PHE A 272 -22.42 -4.54 8.94
N SER A 273 -22.35 -5.31 7.86
CA SER A 273 -21.09 -5.71 7.23
C SER A 273 -20.28 -4.51 6.74
N ARG A 274 -20.96 -3.48 6.20
CA ARG A 274 -20.33 -2.21 5.82
C ARG A 274 -19.77 -1.48 7.03
N TYR A 275 -20.49 -1.43 8.14
CA TYR A 275 -19.99 -0.84 9.38
C TYR A 275 -18.73 -1.55 9.86
N VAL A 276 -18.74 -2.89 9.92
CA VAL A 276 -17.57 -3.69 10.30
C VAL A 276 -16.40 -3.46 9.34
N GLY A 277 -16.66 -3.46 8.03
CA GLY A 277 -15.65 -3.19 7.00
C GLY A 277 -14.99 -1.82 7.17
N ARG A 278 -15.79 -0.78 7.45
CA ARG A 278 -15.29 0.58 7.75
C ARG A 278 -14.45 0.63 9.01
N GLN A 279 -14.82 -0.10 10.07
CA GLN A 279 -14.01 -0.19 11.29
C GLN A 279 -12.66 -0.85 11.02
N ILE A 280 -12.64 -1.93 10.23
CA ILE A 280 -11.39 -2.58 9.80
C ILE A 280 -10.54 -1.60 8.99
N ALA A 281 -11.10 -0.95 7.97
CA ALA A 281 -10.41 0.01 7.12
C ALA A 281 -9.85 1.21 7.92
N SER A 282 -10.61 1.71 8.90
CA SER A 282 -10.17 2.79 9.81
C SER A 282 -8.99 2.38 10.71
N GLY A 283 -8.70 1.09 10.82
CA GLY A 283 -7.47 0.60 11.44
C GLY A 283 -6.20 0.90 10.62
N TYR A 284 -6.31 1.13 9.32
CA TYR A 284 -5.20 1.34 8.38
C TYR A 284 -4.99 2.82 8.09
N THR A 285 -4.81 3.64 9.13
CA THR A 285 -4.56 5.08 8.99
C THR A 285 -3.08 5.42 9.04
N LEU A 286 -2.68 6.53 8.40
CA LEU A 286 -1.32 7.09 8.54
C LEU A 286 -0.95 7.39 10.02
N ASN A 287 -1.93 7.72 10.86
CA ASN A 287 -1.71 7.93 12.29
C ASN A 287 -1.40 6.62 13.02
N ASN A 288 -2.10 5.53 12.70
CA ASN A 288 -1.82 4.21 13.27
C ASN A 288 -0.48 3.64 12.78
N GLU A 289 -0.12 3.87 11.51
CA GLU A 289 1.19 3.55 10.95
C GLU A 289 2.29 4.30 11.72
N ARG A 290 2.16 5.61 11.90
CA ARG A 290 3.10 6.44 12.67
C ARG A 290 3.21 6.00 14.13
N ALA A 291 2.10 5.72 14.81
CA ALA A 291 2.11 5.26 16.20
C ALA A 291 2.82 3.91 16.35
N SER A 292 2.66 3.02 15.37
CA SER A 292 3.38 1.74 15.31
C SER A 292 4.87 1.94 15.08
N LEU A 293 5.24 2.84 14.16
CA LEU A 293 6.64 3.24 13.95
C LEU A 293 7.24 3.84 15.22
N GLN A 294 6.53 4.70 15.95
CA GLN A 294 7.00 5.29 17.20
C GLN A 294 7.34 4.22 18.24
N ARG A 295 6.44 3.25 18.46
CA ARG A 295 6.70 2.13 19.39
C ARG A 295 7.94 1.33 18.98
N PHE A 296 8.10 1.09 17.68
CA PHE A 296 9.28 0.44 17.13
C PHE A 296 10.55 1.28 17.42
N LEU A 297 10.55 2.56 17.07
CA LEU A 297 11.73 3.42 17.25
C LEU A 297 12.12 3.56 18.71
N THR A 298 11.15 3.73 19.63
CA THR A 298 11.43 3.75 21.08
C THR A 298 12.11 2.46 21.53
N LYS A 299 11.69 1.30 21.04
CA LYS A 299 12.30 0.02 21.44
C LYS A 299 13.74 -0.14 20.96
N HIS A 300 14.07 0.38 19.78
CA HIS A 300 15.33 0.09 19.09
C HIS A 300 16.35 1.22 19.11
N PHE A 301 15.93 2.45 19.43
CA PHE A 301 16.75 3.65 19.36
C PHE A 301 16.65 4.52 20.62
N SER A 302 16.12 3.99 21.74
CA SER A 302 16.24 4.63 23.05
C SER A 302 17.68 4.65 23.55
#